data_AF-R6VRR6-F1
#
_entry.id   AF-R6VRR6-F1
#
_cell.length_a   1.000
_cell.length_b   1.000
_cell.length_c   1.000
_cell.angle_alpha   90.00
_cell.angle_beta   90.00
_cell.angle_gamma   90.00
#
_symmetry.space_group_name_H-M   'P 1'
#
loop_
_entity.id
_entity.type
_entity.pdbx_description
1 polymer ?
#
loop_
_entity_poly.entity_id
_entity_poly.type
_entity_poly.pdbx_seq_one_letter_code
_entity_poly.pdbx_strand_id
1 'polypeptide(L)'
;MSDSREREKSSLNGTERTGSGRGTLPEGTVLNGRYKLEKVLGRGGFGITYKALDMNVQVDVAVKEYLTEPGEEPERAVREAQISASLYDLEGIVAVRDYFIDRGIAYIVMEYVQGISIKQYIAQHGRMDGKEVLAGMKPLLKSIRRIHEKGIVHRDISADNLMITQDGKLKLIDFGAASLLDPKREEHTILIKRGFVPVEQYRSED
;
A
#
# COMPACT_ATOMS: atom_id res chain seq x y z
N MET A 1 -36.54 -38.20 -30.67
CA MET A 1 -37.45 -37.52 -29.73
C MET A 1 -36.74 -37.54 -28.38
N SER A 2 -35.89 -36.53 -28.11
CA SER A 2 -36.18 -35.34 -27.26
C SER A 2 -36.15 -35.71 -25.77
N ASP A 3 -35.39 -35.12 -24.85
CA ASP A 3 -34.77 -33.79 -24.75
C ASP A 3 -33.77 -33.88 -23.55
N SER A 4 -32.48 -33.58 -23.66
CA SER A 4 -31.78 -32.29 -23.40
C SER A 4 -32.11 -31.56 -22.08
N ARG A 5 -31.03 -31.12 -21.40
CA ARG A 5 -30.87 -29.96 -20.49
C ARG A 5 -31.21 -30.17 -18.99
N GLU A 6 -30.50 -29.57 -18.03
CA GLU A 6 -29.30 -28.73 -18.02
C GLU A 6 -28.74 -28.70 -16.59
N ARG A 7 -27.43 -28.45 -16.50
CA ARG A 7 -26.69 -28.22 -15.26
C ARG A 7 -26.98 -26.79 -14.78
N GLU A 8 -27.50 -26.62 -13.57
CA GLU A 8 -27.45 -25.31 -12.90
C GLU A 8 -26.04 -25.07 -12.35
N LYS A 9 -25.20 -24.47 -13.20
CA LYS A 9 -24.11 -23.59 -12.75
C LYS A 9 -24.73 -22.21 -12.56
N SER A 10 -24.95 -21.79 -11.31
CA SER A 10 -25.38 -20.40 -11.05
C SER A 10 -24.21 -19.44 -11.27
N SER A 11 -24.18 -18.91 -12.49
CA SER A 11 -23.91 -17.53 -12.87
C SER A 11 -22.78 -16.79 -12.16
N LEU A 12 -21.67 -16.75 -12.92
CA LEU A 12 -20.62 -15.75 -12.86
C LEU A 12 -21.18 -14.33 -12.88
N ASN A 13 -20.85 -13.51 -11.88
CA ASN A 13 -20.86 -12.05 -12.04
C ASN A 13 -19.59 -11.64 -12.78
N GLY A 14 -19.66 -11.70 -14.11
CA GLY A 14 -18.70 -11.05 -14.99
C GLY A 14 -18.87 -9.53 -14.89
N THR A 15 -17.93 -8.86 -14.23
CA THR A 15 -17.80 -7.40 -14.37
C THR A 15 -16.76 -7.15 -15.45
N GLU A 16 -17.21 -6.98 -16.69
CA GLU A 16 -16.38 -6.48 -17.77
C GLU A 16 -15.93 -5.05 -17.44
N ARG A 17 -14.63 -4.77 -17.57
CA ARG A 17 -14.15 -3.38 -17.56
C ARG A 17 -14.65 -2.73 -18.83
N THR A 18 -15.76 -1.99 -18.75
CA THR A 18 -16.23 -1.19 -19.86
C THR A 18 -15.30 0.01 -20.05
N GLY A 19 -14.48 -0.04 -21.10
CA GLY A 19 -13.83 1.13 -21.67
C GLY A 19 -12.39 1.38 -21.23
N SER A 20 -11.63 1.88 -22.20
CA SER A 20 -10.21 2.28 -22.18
C SER A 20 -9.87 3.42 -21.20
N GLY A 21 -10.40 3.41 -19.97
CA GLY A 21 -10.11 4.39 -18.92
C GLY A 21 -9.56 3.72 -17.66
N ARG A 22 -8.47 4.26 -17.11
CA ARG A 22 -7.91 3.93 -15.78
C ARG A 22 -8.90 4.35 -14.67
N GLY A 23 -10.07 3.72 -14.61
CA GLY A 23 -11.11 3.95 -13.60
C GLY A 23 -10.90 3.11 -12.34
N THR A 24 -11.52 3.52 -11.24
CA THR A 24 -11.57 2.72 -10.00
C THR A 24 -12.55 1.57 -10.15
N LEU A 25 -12.28 0.45 -9.50
CA LEU A 25 -13.24 -0.64 -9.38
C LEU A 25 -14.50 -0.17 -8.62
N PRO A 26 -15.71 -0.61 -9.01
CA PRO A 26 -16.95 -0.25 -8.31
C PRO A 26 -17.00 -0.73 -6.86
N GLU A 27 -17.69 0.01 -6.00
CA GLU A 27 -18.04 -0.46 -4.65
C GLU A 27 -18.88 -1.75 -4.75
N GLY A 28 -18.62 -2.69 -3.85
CA GLY A 28 -19.22 -4.02 -3.87
C GLY A 28 -18.50 -5.05 -4.74
N THR A 29 -17.50 -4.64 -5.54
CA THR A 29 -16.63 -5.58 -6.29
C THR A 29 -16.00 -6.58 -5.32
N VAL A 30 -16.08 -7.87 -5.64
CA VAL A 30 -15.46 -8.93 -4.85
C VAL A 30 -14.20 -9.41 -5.56
N LEU A 31 -13.05 -9.19 -4.93
CA LEU A 31 -11.75 -9.66 -5.41
C LEU A 31 -11.41 -11.01 -4.78
N ASN A 32 -10.86 -11.91 -5.61
CA ASN A 32 -10.44 -13.26 -5.20
C ASN A 32 -11.51 -14.04 -4.41
N GLY A 33 -12.80 -13.77 -4.68
CA GLY A 33 -13.93 -14.36 -3.95
C GLY A 33 -14.03 -14.01 -2.47
N ARG A 34 -13.21 -13.08 -1.96
CA ARG A 34 -13.00 -12.87 -0.51
C ARG A 34 -13.05 -11.40 -0.08
N TYR A 35 -12.46 -10.50 -0.86
CA TYR A 35 -12.30 -9.10 -0.46
C TYR A 35 -13.34 -8.23 -1.15
N LYS A 36 -14.37 -7.80 -0.42
CA LYS A 36 -15.43 -6.95 -0.94
C LYS A 36 -15.03 -5.48 -0.80
N LEU A 37 -14.82 -4.80 -1.92
CA LEU A 37 -14.43 -3.38 -1.94
C LEU A 37 -15.57 -2.50 -1.43
N GLU A 38 -15.24 -1.51 -0.61
CA GLU A 38 -16.20 -0.59 0.00
C GLU A 38 -16.04 0.84 -0.50
N LYS A 39 -14.81 1.36 -0.59
CA LYS A 39 -14.54 2.72 -1.09
C LYS A 39 -13.09 2.90 -1.49
N VAL A 40 -12.81 3.91 -2.29
CA VAL A 40 -11.44 4.31 -2.65
C VAL A 40 -10.81 5.09 -1.49
N LEU A 41 -9.61 4.69 -1.08
CA LEU A 41 -8.81 5.38 -0.06
C LEU A 41 -7.80 6.35 -0.66
N GLY A 42 -7.23 6.00 -1.82
CA GLY A 42 -6.22 6.82 -2.47
C GLY A 42 -5.89 6.35 -3.88
N ARG A 43 -5.32 7.28 -4.66
CA ARG A 43 -4.77 7.05 -5.99
C ARG A 43 -3.33 7.55 -5.97
N GLY A 44 -2.38 6.68 -6.30
CA GLY A 44 -0.95 7.00 -6.29
C GLY A 44 -0.27 6.57 -7.58
N GLY A 45 1.02 6.88 -7.70
CA GLY A 45 1.82 6.53 -8.88
C GLY A 45 1.92 5.03 -9.16
N PHE A 46 1.67 4.20 -8.14
CA PHE A 46 1.77 2.74 -8.22
C PHE A 46 0.41 2.03 -8.30
N GLY A 47 -0.70 2.78 -8.29
CA GLY A 47 -2.04 2.22 -8.44
C GLY A 47 -3.09 2.80 -7.50
N ILE A 48 -4.11 2.01 -7.19
CA ILE A 48 -5.30 2.45 -6.45
C ILE A 48 -5.42 1.65 -5.16
N THR A 49 -5.67 2.33 -4.05
CA THR A 49 -5.92 1.67 -2.76
C THR A 49 -7.38 1.81 -2.37
N TYR A 50 -7.98 0.70 -1.96
CA TYR A 50 -9.39 0.59 -1.57
C TYR A 50 -9.49 0.15 -0.12
N LYS A 51 -10.54 0.60 0.58
CA LYS A 51 -11.03 -0.08 1.79
C LYS A 51 -11.85 -1.28 1.32
N ALA A 52 -11.67 -2.41 1.96
CA ALA A 52 -12.45 -3.60 1.69
C ALA A 52 -12.75 -4.37 2.97
N LEU A 53 -13.81 -5.17 2.93
CA LEU A 53 -14.12 -6.16 3.96
C LEU A 53 -13.53 -7.51 3.52
N ASP A 54 -12.69 -8.11 4.36
CA ASP A 54 -12.38 -9.53 4.25
C ASP A 54 -13.59 -10.34 4.72
N MET A 55 -14.34 -10.91 3.77
CA MET A 55 -15.59 -11.60 4.05
C MET A 55 -15.40 -12.92 4.81
N ASN A 56 -14.20 -13.48 4.84
CA ASN A 56 -13.96 -14.73 5.57
C ASN A 56 -13.82 -14.49 7.07
N VAL A 57 -13.01 -13.49 7.43
CA VAL A 57 -12.71 -13.19 8.85
C VAL A 57 -13.46 -11.97 9.39
N GLN A 58 -14.25 -11.31 8.54
CA GLN A 58 -15.12 -10.18 8.89
C GLN A 58 -14.35 -8.98 9.48
N VAL A 59 -13.22 -8.62 8.87
CA VAL A 59 -12.41 -7.47 9.27
C VAL A 59 -12.13 -6.54 8.11
N ASP A 60 -12.01 -5.25 8.43
CA ASP A 60 -11.55 -4.26 7.47
C ASP A 60 -10.09 -4.48 7.08
N VAL A 61 -9.84 -4.34 5.78
CA VAL A 61 -8.52 -4.37 5.14
C VAL A 61 -8.39 -3.20 4.17
N ALA A 62 -7.15 -2.82 3.87
CA ALA A 62 -6.84 -2.01 2.71
C ALA A 62 -6.29 -2.92 1.60
N VAL A 63 -6.74 -2.70 0.36
CA VAL A 63 -6.34 -3.48 -0.81
C VAL A 63 -5.73 -2.53 -1.83
N LYS A 64 -4.45 -2.70 -2.15
CA LYS A 64 -3.73 -1.92 -3.15
C LYS A 64 -3.69 -2.69 -4.47
N GLU A 65 -4.35 -2.17 -5.48
CA GLU A 65 -4.35 -2.62 -6.88
C GLU A 65 -3.14 -2.00 -7.59
N TYR A 66 -2.28 -2.83 -8.19
CA TYR A 66 -1.13 -2.37 -8.99
C TYR A 66 -1.50 -2.33 -10.47
N LEU A 67 -1.58 -1.13 -11.01
CA LEU A 67 -1.85 -0.95 -12.43
C LEU A 67 -0.56 -1.14 -13.22
N THR A 68 -0.42 -2.28 -13.89
CA THR A 68 0.64 -2.55 -14.86
C THR A 68 0.09 -2.47 -16.28
N GLU A 69 0.96 -2.21 -17.25
CA GLU A 69 0.56 -2.29 -18.66
C GLU A 69 0.33 -3.76 -19.06
N PRO A 70 -0.57 -4.04 -20.01
CA PRO A 70 -0.84 -5.41 -20.45
C PRO A 70 0.43 -6.14 -20.89
N GLY A 71 0.70 -7.31 -20.30
CA GLY A 71 1.89 -8.12 -20.62
C GLY A 71 3.11 -7.83 -19.74
N GLU A 72 3.07 -6.83 -18.86
CA GLU A 72 4.10 -6.63 -17.84
C GLU A 72 3.81 -7.48 -16.61
N GLU A 73 4.83 -8.21 -16.14
CA GLU A 73 4.75 -8.88 -14.84
C GLU A 73 4.75 -7.86 -13.70
N PRO A 74 3.94 -8.07 -12.65
CA PRO A 74 3.84 -7.15 -11.53
C PRO A 74 5.01 -7.33 -10.55
N GLU A 75 6.24 -7.44 -11.05
CA GLU A 75 7.43 -7.71 -10.23
C GLU A 75 7.60 -6.71 -9.08
N ARG A 76 7.24 -5.44 -9.31
CA ARG A 76 7.26 -4.40 -8.27
C ARG A 76 6.30 -4.72 -7.13
N ALA A 77 5.09 -5.18 -7.46
CA ALA A 77 4.09 -5.59 -6.47
C ALA A 77 4.57 -6.82 -5.69
N VAL A 78 5.19 -7.79 -6.38
CA VAL A 78 5.76 -8.99 -5.74
C VAL A 78 6.86 -8.58 -4.75
N ARG A 79 7.80 -7.73 -5.17
CA ARG A 79 8.88 -7.23 -4.30
C ARG A 79 8.33 -6.47 -3.09
N GLU A 80 7.37 -5.58 -3.29
CA GLU A 80 6.75 -4.83 -2.18
C GLU A 80 6.04 -5.76 -1.20
N ALA A 81 5.28 -6.74 -1.71
CA ALA A 81 4.60 -7.74 -0.88
C ALA A 81 5.58 -8.56 -0.05
N GLN A 82 6.67 -9.04 -0.66
CA GLN A 82 7.70 -9.84 0.02
C GLN A 82 8.44 -9.04 1.09
N ILE A 83 8.86 -7.81 0.77
CA ILE A 83 9.51 -6.92 1.75
C ILE A 83 8.54 -6.69 2.91
N SER A 84 7.33 -6.23 2.63
CA SER A 84 6.36 -5.84 3.67
C SER A 84 5.90 -7.02 4.53
N ALA A 85 5.72 -8.21 3.94
CA ALA A 85 5.39 -9.43 4.69
C ALA A 85 6.47 -9.79 5.72
N SER A 86 7.75 -9.50 5.44
CA SER A 86 8.85 -9.72 6.39
C SER A 86 8.86 -8.75 7.59
N LEU A 87 7.97 -7.75 7.58
CA LEU A 87 7.89 -6.64 8.54
C LEU A 87 6.60 -6.65 9.37
N TYR A 88 5.81 -7.74 9.29
CA TYR A 88 4.48 -7.84 9.91
C TYR A 88 4.45 -7.57 11.42
N ASP A 89 5.58 -7.77 12.12
CA ASP A 89 5.72 -7.59 13.57
C ASP A 89 6.13 -6.16 13.98
N LEU A 90 6.33 -5.26 13.00
CA LEU A 90 6.77 -3.89 13.25
C LEU A 90 5.59 -2.94 13.44
N GLU A 91 5.33 -2.55 14.69
CA GLU A 91 4.19 -1.67 15.06
C GLU A 91 4.12 -0.36 14.25
N GLY A 92 5.26 0.21 13.88
CA GLY A 92 5.33 1.46 13.13
C GLY A 92 5.14 1.31 11.60
N ILE A 93 4.89 0.10 11.12
CA ILE A 93 4.73 -0.23 9.69
C ILE A 93 3.40 -0.97 9.51
N VAL A 94 2.75 -0.74 8.37
CA VAL A 94 1.54 -1.47 7.99
C VAL A 94 1.84 -2.95 7.77
N ALA A 95 1.05 -3.81 8.40
CA ALA A 95 1.16 -5.26 8.21
C ALA A 95 0.50 -5.67 6.89
N VAL A 96 1.28 -6.30 6.01
CA VAL A 96 0.76 -7.02 4.85
C VAL A 96 0.23 -8.37 5.29
N ARG A 97 -0.99 -8.70 4.86
CA ARG A 97 -1.74 -9.90 5.26
C ARG A 97 -1.82 -10.92 4.15
N ASP A 98 -1.89 -10.48 2.89
CA ASP A 98 -2.07 -11.36 1.74
C ASP A 98 -1.58 -10.69 0.45
N TYR A 99 -1.33 -11.51 -0.58
CA TYR A 99 -0.98 -11.09 -1.93
C TYR A 99 -1.63 -12.05 -2.92
N PHE A 100 -2.25 -11.51 -3.96
CA PHE A 100 -2.81 -12.33 -5.03
C PHE A 100 -2.80 -11.63 -6.38
N ILE A 101 -2.96 -12.42 -7.45
CA ILE A 101 -3.16 -11.93 -8.80
C ILE A 101 -4.59 -12.28 -9.22
N ASP A 102 -5.35 -11.28 -9.71
CA ASP A 102 -6.68 -11.47 -10.29
C ASP A 102 -6.76 -10.77 -11.65
N ARG A 103 -7.10 -11.55 -12.70
CA ARG A 103 -7.11 -11.09 -14.11
C ARG A 103 -5.81 -10.39 -14.54
N GLY A 104 -4.67 -10.95 -14.15
CA GLY A 104 -3.34 -10.42 -14.47
C GLY A 104 -2.93 -9.17 -13.68
N ILE A 105 -3.77 -8.69 -12.76
CA ILE A 105 -3.47 -7.55 -11.90
C ILE A 105 -3.06 -8.04 -10.51
N ALA A 106 -1.98 -7.48 -9.97
CA ALA A 106 -1.54 -7.77 -8.62
C ALA A 106 -2.27 -6.92 -7.59
N TYR A 107 -2.59 -7.55 -6.45
CA TYR A 107 -3.21 -6.93 -5.31
C TYR A 107 -2.43 -7.26 -4.04
N ILE A 108 -2.14 -6.24 -3.23
CA ILE A 108 -1.60 -6.41 -1.88
C ILE A 108 -2.71 -6.10 -0.87
N VAL A 109 -2.95 -7.03 0.04
CA VAL A 109 -3.88 -6.86 1.15
C VAL A 109 -3.09 -6.51 2.40
N MET A 110 -3.45 -5.42 3.04
CA MET A 110 -2.82 -4.89 4.23
C MET A 110 -3.86 -4.62 5.31
N GLU A 111 -3.42 -4.48 6.56
CA GLU A 111 -4.30 -4.00 7.60
C GLU A 111 -4.93 -2.65 7.22
N TYR A 112 -6.20 -2.46 7.58
CA TYR A 112 -6.80 -1.15 7.48
C TYR A 112 -6.39 -0.31 8.70
N VAL A 113 -5.57 0.71 8.45
CA VAL A 113 -5.16 1.66 9.50
C VAL A 113 -6.27 2.68 9.72
N GLN A 114 -6.92 2.62 10.88
CA GLN A 114 -7.91 3.61 11.26
C GLN A 114 -7.22 4.93 11.63
N GLY A 115 -7.38 5.94 10.79
CA GLY A 115 -6.68 7.21 10.94
C GLY A 115 -6.70 8.06 9.68
N ILE A 116 -5.87 9.11 9.65
CA ILE A 116 -5.67 9.99 8.50
C ILE A 116 -4.17 10.18 8.22
N SER A 117 -3.79 10.47 6.98
CA SER A 117 -2.39 10.80 6.70
C SER A 117 -1.97 12.14 7.33
N ILE A 118 -0.68 12.32 7.59
CA ILE A 118 -0.15 13.62 8.06
C ILE A 118 -0.54 14.73 7.08
N LYS A 119 -0.50 14.47 5.76
CA LYS A 119 -0.95 15.41 4.74
C LYS A 119 -2.42 15.81 4.91
N GLN A 120 -3.30 14.82 5.14
CA GLN A 120 -4.72 15.09 5.39
C GLN A 120 -4.92 15.87 6.69
N TYR A 121 -4.21 15.51 7.76
CA TYR A 121 -4.26 16.23 9.03
C TYR A 121 -3.88 17.70 8.82
N ILE A 122 -2.74 17.96 8.17
CA ILE A 122 -2.25 19.32 7.94
C ILE A 122 -3.23 20.14 7.11
N ALA A 123 -3.83 19.53 6.08
CA ALA A 123 -4.83 20.19 5.26
C ALA A 123 -6.10 20.59 6.05
N GLN A 124 -6.47 19.83 7.08
CA GLN A 124 -7.69 20.04 7.87
C GLN A 124 -7.48 20.91 9.11
N HIS A 125 -6.33 20.79 9.78
CA HIS A 125 -6.08 21.36 11.10
C HIS A 125 -4.89 22.34 11.13
N GLY A 126 -4.11 22.41 10.06
CA GLY A 126 -2.87 23.21 10.02
C GLY A 126 -1.68 22.49 10.66
N ARG A 127 -0.83 23.22 11.37
CA ARG A 127 0.41 22.65 11.93
C ARG A 127 0.09 21.72 13.09
N MET A 128 0.81 20.59 13.15
CA MET A 128 0.80 19.70 14.31
C MET A 128 1.68 20.25 15.43
N ASP A 129 1.31 19.97 16.69
CA ASP A 129 2.21 20.22 17.81
C ASP A 129 3.41 19.25 17.76
N GLY A 130 4.61 19.79 17.97
CA GLY A 130 5.84 19.01 17.88
C GLY A 130 5.93 17.90 18.93
N LYS A 131 5.35 18.09 20.12
CA LYS A 131 5.39 17.07 21.18
C LYS A 131 4.44 15.92 20.86
N GLU A 132 3.26 16.21 20.32
CA GLU A 132 2.30 15.21 19.87
C GLU A 132 2.89 14.33 18.76
N VAL A 133 3.50 14.95 17.75
CA VAL A 133 4.19 14.22 16.67
C VAL A 133 5.30 13.34 17.23
N LEU A 134 6.17 13.89 18.08
CA LEU A 134 7.30 13.16 18.65
C LEU A 134 6.84 11.95 19.48
N ALA A 135 5.75 12.09 20.24
CA ALA A 135 5.17 10.98 21.00
C ALA A 135 4.68 9.87 20.06
N GLY A 136 3.98 10.23 18.98
CA GLY A 136 3.50 9.29 17.97
C GLY A 136 4.61 8.64 17.13
N MET A 137 5.78 9.26 17.00
CA MET A 137 6.92 8.76 16.21
C MET A 137 7.67 7.58 16.85
N LYS A 138 7.54 7.34 18.16
CA LYS A 138 8.39 6.35 18.86
C LYS A 138 8.29 4.92 18.27
N PRO A 139 7.09 4.36 17.97
CA PRO A 139 6.98 3.05 17.31
C PRO A 139 7.54 3.06 15.88
N LEU A 140 7.30 4.15 15.14
CA LEU A 140 7.82 4.34 13.78
C LEU A 140 9.35 4.31 13.76
N LEU A 141 10.02 5.08 14.61
CA LEU A 141 11.48 5.14 14.66
C LEU A 141 12.11 3.79 15.05
N LYS A 142 11.49 3.06 15.99
CA LYS A 142 11.92 1.69 16.32
C LYS A 142 11.81 0.75 15.11
N SER A 143 10.73 0.89 14.34
CA SER A 143 10.48 0.08 13.14
C SER A 143 11.46 0.43 12.02
N ILE A 144 11.72 1.72 11.78
CA ILE A 144 12.72 2.21 10.82
C ILE A 144 14.11 1.66 11.14
N ARG A 145 14.51 1.68 12.43
CA ARG A 145 15.78 1.06 12.85
C ARG A 145 15.85 -0.41 12.48
N ARG A 146 14.78 -1.18 12.72
CA ARG A 146 14.72 -2.62 12.41
C ARG A 146 14.73 -2.93 10.91
N ILE A 147 14.12 -2.10 10.07
CA ILE A 147 14.20 -2.31 8.61
C ILE A 147 15.61 -1.99 8.10
N HIS A 148 16.26 -0.97 8.64
CA HIS A 148 17.65 -0.64 8.28
C HIS A 148 18.63 -1.73 8.71
N GLU A 149 18.44 -2.36 9.88
CA GLU A 149 19.22 -3.53 10.32
C GLU A 149 19.09 -4.72 9.36
N LYS A 150 17.97 -4.83 8.63
CA LYS A 150 17.73 -5.83 7.59
C LYS A 150 18.24 -5.38 6.20
N GLY A 151 18.90 -4.23 6.11
CA GLY A 151 19.35 -3.65 4.84
C GLY A 151 18.22 -3.10 3.96
N ILE A 152 17.01 -2.90 4.48
CA ILE A 152 15.87 -2.37 3.72
C ILE A 152 15.83 -0.85 3.88
N VAL A 153 15.79 -0.11 2.78
CA VAL A 153 15.59 1.35 2.78
C VAL A 153 14.28 1.67 2.09
N HIS A 154 13.43 2.45 2.77
CA HIS A 154 12.08 2.77 2.28
C HIS A 154 12.05 3.79 1.13
N ARG A 155 12.92 4.81 1.16
CA ARG A 155 13.07 5.87 0.14
C ARG A 155 11.88 6.82 -0.12
N ASP A 156 10.76 6.71 0.60
CA ASP A 156 9.59 7.60 0.44
C ASP A 156 8.83 7.78 1.77
N ILE A 157 9.58 8.10 2.83
CA ILE A 157 8.98 8.51 4.10
C ILE A 157 8.53 9.96 3.94
N SER A 158 7.24 10.16 3.72
CA SER A 158 6.64 11.47 3.45
C SER A 158 5.29 11.62 4.16
N ALA A 159 4.75 12.85 4.19
CA ALA A 159 3.45 13.13 4.80
C ALA A 159 2.28 12.41 4.09
N ASP A 160 2.47 11.96 2.85
CA ASP A 160 1.51 11.13 2.12
C ASP A 160 1.44 9.70 2.66
N ASN A 161 2.59 9.13 3.06
CA ASN A 161 2.73 7.71 3.42
C ASN A 161 2.77 7.46 4.94
N LEU A 162 2.66 8.51 5.75
CA LEU A 162 2.56 8.42 7.20
C LEU A 162 1.12 8.66 7.63
N MET A 163 0.54 7.66 8.30
CA MET A 163 -0.78 7.76 8.92
C MET A 163 -0.67 8.02 10.41
N ILE A 164 -1.49 8.95 10.89
CA ILE A 164 -1.79 9.17 12.31
C ILE A 164 -2.97 8.26 12.63
N THR A 165 -2.74 7.27 13.48
CA THR A 165 -3.77 6.34 13.95
C THR A 165 -4.71 7.03 14.96
N GLN A 166 -5.88 6.44 15.21
CA GLN A 166 -6.81 6.96 16.23
C GLN A 166 -6.21 7.04 17.63
N ASP A 167 -5.24 6.18 17.97
CA ASP A 167 -4.49 6.22 19.24
C ASP A 167 -3.27 7.16 19.21
N GLY A 168 -3.14 7.99 18.17
CA GLY A 168 -2.13 9.05 18.06
C GLY A 168 -0.73 8.57 17.67
N LYS A 169 -0.59 7.30 17.24
CA LYS A 169 0.68 6.76 16.76
C LYS A 169 0.88 7.05 15.27
N LEU A 170 2.13 7.04 14.83
CA LEU A 170 2.47 7.09 13.42
C LEU A 170 2.77 5.70 12.86
N LYS A 171 2.16 5.39 11.72
CA LYS A 171 2.39 4.16 10.97
C LYS A 171 2.69 4.47 9.50
N LEU A 172 3.70 3.79 8.97
CA LEU A 172 4.14 3.90 7.58
C LEU A 172 3.40 2.87 6.70
N ILE A 173 2.77 3.33 5.62
CA ILE A 173 1.76 2.54 4.89
C ILE A 173 2.11 2.12 3.45
N ASP A 174 3.25 2.54 2.88
CA ASP A 174 3.53 2.29 1.45
C ASP A 174 5.00 1.96 1.19
N PHE A 175 5.31 0.71 0.83
CA PHE A 175 6.68 0.26 0.54
C PHE A 175 6.98 0.19 -0.97
N GLY A 176 6.19 0.83 -1.83
CA GLY A 176 6.36 0.74 -3.30
C GLY A 176 7.67 1.30 -3.84
N ALA A 177 8.33 2.18 -3.07
CA ALA A 177 9.67 2.67 -3.37
C ALA A 177 10.79 1.94 -2.63
N ALA A 178 10.49 0.96 -1.77
CA ALA A 178 11.50 0.31 -0.95
C ALA A 178 12.50 -0.52 -1.78
N SER A 179 13.74 -0.60 -1.31
CA SER A 179 14.78 -1.45 -1.90
C SER A 179 15.64 -2.10 -0.83
N LEU A 180 16.22 -3.24 -1.17
CA LEU A 180 17.36 -3.80 -0.44
C LEU A 180 18.61 -3.01 -0.80
N LEU A 181 19.40 -2.64 0.20
CA LEU A 181 20.73 -2.10 0.00
C LEU A 181 21.60 -3.18 -0.64
N ASP A 182 22.13 -2.87 -1.81
CA ASP A 182 23.20 -3.67 -2.40
C ASP A 182 24.53 -3.15 -1.82
N PRO A 183 25.25 -3.94 -0.99
CA PRO A 183 26.51 -3.52 -0.40
C PRO A 183 27.60 -3.24 -1.45
N LYS A 184 27.38 -3.57 -2.73
CA LYS A 184 28.28 -3.26 -3.86
C LYS A 184 27.85 -2.05 -4.69
N ARG A 185 26.68 -1.45 -4.44
CA ARG A 185 26.25 -0.21 -5.09
C ARG A 185 26.35 0.95 -4.09
N GLU A 186 27.36 1.80 -4.27
CA GLU A 186 27.44 3.12 -3.62
C GLU A 186 26.40 4.12 -4.15
N GLU A 187 25.54 3.71 -5.09
CA GLU A 187 24.47 4.57 -5.60
C GLU A 187 23.21 4.43 -4.75
N HIS A 188 23.09 5.32 -3.77
CA HIS A 188 21.81 5.69 -3.20
C HIS A 188 20.95 6.30 -4.32
N THR A 189 20.18 5.51 -5.07
CA THR A 189 19.26 6.08 -6.08
C THR A 189 18.17 6.88 -5.37
N ILE A 190 18.37 8.20 -5.34
CA ILE A 190 17.53 9.21 -4.68
C ILE A 190 16.28 9.44 -5.53
N LEU A 191 15.11 9.05 -5.03
CA LEU A 191 13.85 9.53 -5.58
C LEU A 191 13.58 10.92 -4.99
N ILE A 192 13.79 11.95 -5.81
CA ILE A 192 13.85 13.36 -5.39
C ILE A 192 12.43 13.90 -5.11
N LYS A 193 12.08 14.15 -3.83
CA LYS A 193 10.97 15.04 -3.44
C LYS A 193 11.55 16.24 -2.66
N ARG A 194 11.41 17.47 -3.19
CA ARG A 194 11.88 18.71 -2.53
C ARG A 194 11.27 18.84 -1.13
N GLY A 195 12.11 19.04 -0.10
CA GLY A 195 11.68 19.46 1.25
C GLY A 195 11.77 18.43 2.39
N PHE A 196 12.07 17.16 2.12
CA PHE A 196 12.13 16.08 3.15
C PHE A 196 13.49 15.36 3.23
N VAL A 197 14.52 16.03 2.74
CA VAL A 197 15.80 15.41 2.39
C VAL A 197 16.87 15.82 3.43
N PRO A 198 17.61 14.85 4.02
CA PRO A 198 18.85 15.11 4.77
C PRO A 198 19.85 15.96 3.96
N VAL A 199 20.59 16.84 4.64
CA VAL A 199 21.43 17.89 4.00
C VAL A 199 22.52 17.32 3.09
N GLU A 200 23.02 16.13 3.40
CA GLU A 200 24.03 15.39 2.64
C GLU A 200 23.59 15.03 1.21
N GLN A 201 22.28 14.93 0.97
CA GLN A 201 21.74 14.65 -0.37
C GLN A 201 21.57 15.91 -1.24
N TYR A 202 21.84 17.11 -0.71
CA TYR A 202 21.97 18.32 -1.52
C TYR A 202 23.39 18.51 -2.07
N ARG A 203 24.34 17.65 -1.68
CA ARG A 203 25.77 17.78 -1.99
C ARG A 203 26.26 16.72 -2.97
N SER A 204 25.53 16.52 -4.07
CA SER A 204 26.04 15.74 -5.19
C SER A 204 26.29 16.67 -6.37
N GLU A 205 27.58 16.98 -6.55
CA GLU A 205 28.32 17.57 -7.69
C GLU A 205 29.10 18.85 -7.32
N ASP A 206 30.37 18.65 -6.94
CA ASP A 206 31.51 19.34 -7.57
C ASP A 206 32.32 18.26 -8.32
#